data_AF-A0A3C0VNB2-F1
#
_entry.id   AF-A0A3C0VNB2-F1
#
_cell.length_a   1.000
_cell.length_b   1.000
_cell.length_c   1.000
_cell.angle_alpha   90.00
_cell.angle_beta   90.00
_cell.angle_gamma   90.00
#
_symmetry.space_group_name_H-M   'P 1'
#
loop_
_entity.id
_entity.type
_entity.pdbx_description
1 polymer ?
#
loop_
_entity_poly.entity_id
_entity_poly.type
_entity_poly.pdbx_seq_one_letter_code
_entity_poly.pdbx_strand_id
1 'polypeptide(L)' 'MLSATKLIIEESDSTHIITLQLREAREIFEKQYLLAQIDRFGGNISKTAEFVGMERSALHRKLKTLGVNPAKRLKPA' A
#
# COMPACT_ATOMS: atom_id res chain seq x y z
N MET A 1 -20.48 -1.97 -17.54
CA MET A 1 -19.82 -0.66 -17.78
C MET A 1 -19.05 -0.28 -16.52
N LEU A 2 -17.84 0.23 -16.71
CA LEU A 2 -16.64 0.13 -15.85
C LEU A 2 -16.76 0.37 -14.32
N SER A 3 -16.36 -0.68 -13.59
CA SER A 3 -15.43 -0.73 -12.44
C SER A 3 -15.46 0.36 -11.36
N ALA A 4 -16.01 0.00 -10.19
CA ALA A 4 -16.07 0.77 -8.95
C ALA A 4 -14.72 0.99 -8.23
N THR A 5 -13.59 0.81 -8.91
CA THR A 5 -12.23 0.91 -8.34
C THR A 5 -11.75 2.37 -8.17
N LYS A 6 -12.57 3.37 -8.52
CA LYS A 6 -12.11 4.76 -8.70
C LYS A 6 -12.37 5.73 -7.53
N LEU A 7 -12.96 5.35 -6.39
CA LEU A 7 -13.47 6.34 -5.42
C LEU A 7 -13.03 6.22 -3.95
N ILE A 8 -11.98 5.45 -3.62
CA ILE A 8 -11.51 5.34 -2.21
C ILE A 8 -10.43 6.39 -1.85
N ILE A 9 -10.19 7.40 -2.68
CA ILE A 9 -9.36 8.55 -2.29
C ILE A 9 -10.31 9.62 -1.74
N GLU A 10 -10.44 9.68 -0.42
CA GLU A 10 -11.04 10.84 0.26
C GLU A 10 -10.23 12.09 -0.14
N GLU A 11 -10.87 13.07 -0.80
CA GLU A 11 -10.20 14.27 -1.33
C GLU A 11 -9.45 15.08 -0.26
N SER A 12 -9.81 14.93 1.01
CA SER A 12 -9.25 15.60 2.18
C SER A 12 -7.78 15.24 2.47
N ASP A 13 -7.34 14.00 2.23
CA ASP A 13 -5.97 13.55 2.54
C ASP A 13 -4.94 14.01 1.48
N SER A 14 -5.39 14.11 0.23
CA SER A 14 -4.50 14.41 -0.91
C SER A 14 -3.84 15.80 -0.80
N THR A 15 -4.60 16.79 -0.35
CA THR A 15 -4.10 18.16 -0.12
C THR A 15 -3.09 18.20 1.02
N HIS A 16 -3.26 17.37 2.05
CA HIS A 16 -2.36 17.29 3.19
C HIS A 16 -1.01 16.68 2.78
N ILE A 17 -0.99 15.64 1.94
CA ILE A 17 0.25 15.00 1.45
C ILE A 17 1.17 15.98 0.71
N ILE A 18 0.60 16.92 -0.06
CA ILE A 18 1.36 17.91 -0.83
C ILE A 18 2.09 18.92 0.09
N THR A 19 1.60 19.10 1.33
CA THR A 19 2.22 19.98 2.33
C THR A 19 3.30 19.29 3.17
N LEU A 20 3.42 17.96 3.08
CA LEU A 20 4.40 17.18 3.82
C LEU A 20 5.78 17.23 3.17
N GLN A 21 6.82 16.93 3.96
CA GLN A 21 8.16 16.77 3.40
C GLN A 21 8.18 15.58 2.43
N LEU A 22 9.00 15.66 1.38
CA LEU A 22 9.11 14.61 0.35
C LEU A 22 9.33 13.21 0.95
N ARG A 23 10.09 13.13 2.04
CA ARG A 23 10.31 11.88 2.76
C ARG A 23 9.00 11.27 3.29
N GLU A 24 8.21 12.07 3.99
CA GLU A 24 6.94 11.63 4.61
C GLU A 24 5.90 11.30 3.54
N ALA A 25 5.80 12.13 2.50
CA ALA A 25 4.92 11.87 1.37
C ALA A 25 5.26 10.53 0.68
N ARG A 26 6.56 10.23 0.50
CA ARG A 26 7.02 8.94 -0.04
C ARG A 26 6.66 7.77 0.87
N GLU A 27 6.81 7.91 2.17
CA GLU A 27 6.46 6.86 3.14
C GLU A 27 4.95 6.55 3.12
N ILE A 28 4.10 7.57 3.04
CA ILE A 28 2.64 7.41 2.93
C ILE A 28 2.25 6.74 1.62
N PHE A 29 2.77 7.23 0.49
CA PHE A 29 2.53 6.62 -0.81
C PHE A 29 2.97 5.16 -0.84
N GLU A 30 4.17 4.87 -0.38
CA GLU A 30 4.74 3.51 -0.40
C GLU A 30 3.91 2.55 0.45
N LYS A 31 3.45 3.00 1.62
CA LYS A 31 2.54 2.24 2.48
C LYS A 31 1.23 1.89 1.79
N GLN A 32 0.56 2.88 1.18
CA GLN A 32 -0.71 2.67 0.49
C GLN A 32 -0.54 1.79 -0.76
N TYR A 33 0.51 2.03 -1.53
CA TYR A 33 0.84 1.27 -2.73
C TYR A 33 1.06 -0.21 -2.40
N LEU A 34 1.95 -0.51 -1.44
CA LEU A 34 2.25 -1.89 -1.06
C LEU A 34 1.02 -2.60 -0.49
N LEU A 35 0.20 -1.92 0.32
CA LEU A 35 -1.06 -2.47 0.81
C LEU A 35 -2.02 -2.84 -0.34
N ALA A 36 -2.21 -1.95 -1.30
CA ALA A 36 -3.07 -2.20 -2.44
C ALA A 36 -2.57 -3.36 -3.31
N GLN A 37 -1.25 -3.48 -3.52
CA GLN A 37 -0.69 -4.61 -4.27
C GLN A 37 -0.84 -5.92 -3.49
N ILE A 38 -0.59 -5.94 -2.19
CA ILE A 38 -0.75 -7.16 -1.39
C ILE A 38 -2.20 -7.64 -1.42
N ASP A 39 -3.16 -6.72 -1.28
CA ASP A 39 -4.59 -7.02 -1.37
C ASP A 39 -4.97 -7.57 -2.75
N ARG A 40 -4.44 -6.97 -3.82
CA ARG A 40 -4.62 -7.44 -5.20
C ARG A 40 -4.16 -8.89 -5.41
N PHE A 41 -3.11 -9.32 -4.72
CA PHE A 41 -2.62 -10.70 -4.75
C PHE A 41 -3.19 -11.59 -3.63
N GLY A 42 -4.25 -11.15 -2.94
CA GLY A 42 -4.94 -11.92 -1.90
C GLY A 42 -4.08 -12.20 -0.67
N GLY A 43 -3.17 -11.29 -0.32
CA GLY A 43 -2.23 -11.47 0.79
C GLY A 43 -0.96 -12.26 0.43
N ASN A 44 -0.78 -12.66 -0.84
CA ASN A 44 0.40 -13.39 -1.26
C ASN A 44 1.62 -12.47 -1.40
N ILE A 45 2.44 -12.45 -0.35
CA ILE A 45 3.66 -11.62 -0.26
C ILE A 45 4.70 -12.01 -1.32
N SER A 46 4.80 -13.29 -1.68
CA SER A 46 5.77 -13.74 -2.69
C SER A 46 5.42 -13.22 -4.08
N LYS A 47 4.15 -13.36 -4.50
CA LYS A 47 3.66 -12.80 -5.77
C LYS A 47 3.75 -11.28 -5.79
N THR A 48 3.46 -10.65 -4.65
CA THR A 48 3.59 -9.19 -4.54
C THR A 48 5.04 -8.76 -4.71
N ALA A 49 5.98 -9.44 -4.03
CA ALA A 49 7.42 -9.16 -4.09
C ALA A 49 7.95 -9.25 -5.53
N GLU A 50 7.58 -10.32 -6.25
CA GLU A 50 7.90 -10.49 -7.67
C GLU A 50 7.33 -9.34 -8.51
N PHE A 51 6.06 -8.97 -8.31
CA PHE A 51 5.43 -7.89 -9.06
C PHE A 51 6.04 -6.51 -8.80
N VAL A 52 6.36 -6.19 -7.55
CA VAL A 52 6.98 -4.89 -7.20
C VAL A 52 8.49 -4.86 -7.46
N GLY A 53 9.09 -5.96 -7.91
CA GLY A 53 10.52 -6.07 -8.17
C GLY A 53 11.38 -6.03 -6.91
N MET A 54 10.85 -6.52 -5.79
CA MET A 54 11.58 -6.59 -4.52
C MET A 54 11.82 -8.04 -4.12
N GLU A 55 12.97 -8.30 -3.50
CA GLU A 55 13.17 -9.56 -2.79
C GLU A 55 12.12 -9.76 -1.70
N ARG A 56 11.55 -10.96 -1.59
CA ARG A 56 10.49 -11.28 -0.61
C ARG A 56 10.86 -10.87 0.81
N SER A 57 12.09 -11.19 1.23
CA SER A 57 12.61 -10.87 2.56
C SER A 57 12.76 -9.36 2.78
N ALA A 58 13.13 -8.63 1.73
CA ALA A 58 13.25 -7.17 1.77
C ALA A 58 11.87 -6.52 1.87
N LEU A 59 10.89 -6.99 1.08
CA LEU A 59 9.50 -6.54 1.16
C LEU A 59 8.93 -6.78 2.57
N HIS A 60 9.12 -7.98 3.12
CA HIS A 60 8.62 -8.31 4.46
C HIS A 60 9.21 -7.38 5.54
N ARG A 61 10.52 -7.12 5.49
CA ARG A 61 11.17 -6.15 6.39
C ARG A 61 10.62 -4.74 6.19
N LYS A 62 10.42 -4.32 4.94
CA LYS A 62 9.86 -3.00 4.58
C LYS A 62 8.46 -2.81 5.18
N LEU A 63 7.59 -3.81 5.04
CA LEU A 63 6.24 -3.80 5.61
C LEU A 63 6.28 -3.64 7.14
N LYS A 64 7.19 -4.36 7.82
CA LYS A 64 7.38 -4.23 9.26
C LYS A 64 7.83 -2.82 9.66
N THR A 65 8.79 -2.22 8.93
CA THR A 65 9.26 -0.85 9.17
C THR A 65 8.16 0.19 8.95
N LEU A 66 7.33 0.02 7.93
CA LEU A 66 6.21 0.91 7.62
C LEU A 66 4.99 0.71 8.56
N GLY A 67 5.08 -0.20 9.52
CA GLY A 67 3.99 -0.54 10.44
C GLY A 67 2.78 -1.18 9.72
N VAL A 68 3.01 -1.79 8.56
CA VAL A 68 1.99 -2.39 7.72
C VAL A 68 1.90 -3.87 8.06
N ASN A 69 0.77 -4.29 8.63
CA ASN A 69 0.46 -5.70 8.77
C ASN A 69 -0.56 -6.10 7.68
N PRO A 70 -0.15 -6.87 6.66
CA PRO A 70 -1.05 -7.27 5.58
C PRO A 70 -2.22 -8.12 6.07
N ALA A 71 -2.07 -8.82 7.21
CA ALA A 71 -3.16 -9.59 7.82
C ALA A 71 -4.25 -8.70 8.46
N LYS A 72 -3.96 -7.42 8.73
CA LYS A 72 -4.85 -6.55 9.51
C LYS A 72 -5.90 -5.80 8.68
N ARG A 73 -5.82 -5.86 7.35
CA ARG A 73 -6.78 -5.20 6.42
C ARG A 73 -7.82 -6.14 5.81
N LEU A 74 -7.77 -7.45 6.11
CA LEU A 74 -8.73 -8.46 5.66
C LEU A 74 -10.07 -8.35 6.40
N LYS A 75 -10.78 -7.22 6.26
CA LYS A 75 -12.25 -7.10 6.33
C LYS A 75 -12.69 -5.78 5.67
N PRO A 76 -13.19 -5.78 4.43
CA PRO A 76 -14.26 -4.85 4.10
C PRO A 76 -15.52 -5.33 4.85
N ALA A 77 -16.04 -4.48 5.75
CA ALA A 77 -17.37 -4.65 6.32
C ALA A 77 -18.43 -4.28 5.27
#